data_AF-A0A5B1B6H3-F1
#
_entry.id   AF-A0A5B1B6H3-F1
#
_cell.length_a   1.000
_cell.length_b   1.000
_cell.length_c   1.000
_cell.angle_alpha   90.00
_cell.angle_beta   90.00
_cell.angle_gamma   90.00
#
_symmetry.space_group_name_H-M   'P 1'
#
loop_
_entity.id
_entity.type
_entity.pdbx_description
1 polymer ?
#
loop_
_entity_poly.entity_id
_entity_poly.type
_entity_poly.pdbx_seq_one_letter_code
_entity_poly.pdbx_strand_id
1 'polypeptide(L)'
;MKVDQVLIKEHIQNAFIKGKIEVKDHRKNVLVLENGIFKFNGVEKPKSSDAIEAIFLEALRLTRNVKLNQQEYFRKSNKWILKSHQNEL
;
A
#
# COMPACT_ATOMS: atom_id res chain seq x y z
N MET A 1 13.81 -8.77 3.19
CA MET A 1 12.59 -8.91 4.01
C MET A 1 11.48 -9.52 3.18
N LYS A 2 10.71 -10.46 3.73
CA LYS A 2 9.41 -10.81 3.15
C LYS A 2 8.41 -9.79 3.69
N VAL A 3 7.85 -8.94 2.83
CA VAL A 3 6.63 -8.21 3.22
C VAL A 3 5.52 -9.25 3.21
N ASP A 4 5.06 -9.63 4.40
CA ASP A 4 3.96 -10.56 4.61
C ASP A 4 2.66 -9.79 4.95
N GLN A 5 1.57 -10.53 5.09
CA GLN A 5 0.27 -9.96 5.38
C GLN A 5 0.22 -9.22 6.73
N VAL A 6 1.06 -9.62 7.70
CA VAL A 6 1.12 -9.01 9.03
C VAL A 6 1.76 -7.63 8.94
N LEU A 7 2.92 -7.53 8.29
CA LEU A 7 3.61 -6.25 8.09
C LEU A 7 2.73 -5.25 7.32
N ILE A 8 1.99 -5.73 6.32
CA ILE A 8 1.04 -4.90 5.57
C ILE A 8 -0.06 -4.35 6.47
N LYS A 9 -0.64 -5.17 7.35
CA LYS A 9 -1.66 -4.74 8.29
C LYS A 9 -1.13 -3.68 9.25
N GLU A 10 0.09 -3.86 9.77
CA GLU A 10 0.75 -2.86 10.63
C GLU A 10 0.90 -1.52 9.91
N HIS A 11 1.29 -1.51 8.64
CA HIS A 11 1.38 -0.27 7.86
C HIS A 11 0.03 0.39 7.60
N ILE A 12 -1.03 -0.39 7.36
CA ILE A 12 -2.39 0.13 7.23
C ILE A 12 -2.85 0.76 8.55
N GLN A 13 -2.66 0.07 9.67
CA GLN A 13 -2.98 0.55 11.01
C GLN A 13 -2.21 1.83 11.35
N ASN A 14 -0.92 1.88 11.02
CA ASN A 14 -0.13 3.10 11.16
C ASN A 14 -0.71 4.23 10.32
N ALA A 15 -1.04 4.00 9.05
CA ALA A 15 -1.61 5.02 8.17
C ALA A 15 -2.98 5.55 8.60
N PHE A 16 -3.74 4.81 9.44
CA PHE A 16 -4.94 5.35 10.08
C PHE A 16 -4.65 6.44 11.11
N ILE A 17 -3.52 6.35 11.81
CA ILE A 17 -3.13 7.28 12.88
C ILE A 17 -2.22 8.37 12.30
N LYS A 18 -1.14 7.94 11.64
CA LYS A 18 -0.09 8.79 11.09
C LYS A 18 0.70 8.07 10.00
N GLY A 19 0.89 8.74 8.87
CA GLY A 19 1.67 8.23 7.75
C GLY A 19 0.80 7.98 6.53
N LYS A 20 1.36 7.27 5.56
CA LYS A 20 0.76 7.09 4.24
C LYS A 20 1.02 5.69 3.71
N ILE A 21 -0.02 5.04 3.20
CA ILE A 21 0.09 3.88 2.33
C ILE A 21 -0.56 4.21 0.99
N GLU A 22 0.14 3.91 -0.09
CA GLU A 22 -0.32 4.12 -1.45
C GLU A 22 -0.10 2.85 -2.28
N VAL A 23 -1.17 2.37 -2.91
CA VAL A 23 -1.14 1.22 -3.79
C VAL A 23 -1.52 1.66 -5.19
N LYS A 24 -0.69 1.30 -6.17
CA LYS A 24 -0.92 1.64 -7.57
C LYS A 24 -1.02 0.38 -8.41
N ASP A 25 -2.13 0.22 -9.12
CA ASP A 25 -2.35 -0.90 -10.01
C ASP A 25 -1.79 -0.66 -11.43
N HIS A 26 -1.87 -1.69 -12.28
CA HIS A 26 -1.42 -1.64 -13.67
C HIS A 26 -2.28 -0.72 -14.56
N ARG A 27 -3.52 -0.43 -14.13
CA ARG A 27 -4.45 0.49 -14.81
C ARG A 27 -4.28 1.93 -14.35
N LYS A 28 -3.25 2.21 -13.54
CA LYS A 28 -2.95 3.50 -12.93
C LYS A 28 -4.01 3.98 -11.92
N ASN A 29 -4.86 3.09 -11.41
CA ASN A 29 -5.68 3.42 -10.25
C ASN A 29 -4.78 3.56 -9.02
N VAL A 30 -5.14 4.51 -8.15
CA VAL A 30 -4.38 4.86 -6.96
C VAL A 30 -5.29 4.79 -5.74
N LEU A 31 -4.95 3.89 -4.82
CA LEU A 31 -5.54 3.80 -3.48
C LEU A 31 -4.59 4.46 -2.50
N VAL A 32 -5.08 5.42 -1.71
CA VAL A 32 -4.29 6.10 -0.68
C VAL A 32 -5.03 6.07 0.64
N LEU A 33 -4.34 5.71 1.71
CA LEU A 33 -4.75 5.99 3.08
C LEU A 33 -3.65 6.85 3.70
N GLU A 34 -4.02 8.05 4.10
CA GLU A 34 -3.09 9.04 4.66
C GLU A 34 -3.73 9.70 5.86
N ASN A 35 -3.11 9.51 7.04
CA ASN A 35 -3.58 10.05 8.32
C ASN A 35 -5.10 9.81 8.55
N GLY A 36 -5.56 8.58 8.29
CA GLY A 36 -6.97 8.19 8.44
C GLY A 36 -7.89 8.53 7.26
N ILE A 37 -7.42 9.30 6.28
CA ILE A 37 -8.23 9.70 5.12
C ILE A 37 -8.03 8.70 3.98
N PHE A 38 -9.09 7.97 3.64
CA PHE A 38 -9.10 7.05 2.51
C PHE A 38 -9.51 7.74 1.21
N LYS A 39 -8.68 7.60 0.17
CA LYS A 39 -8.88 8.14 -1.17
C LYS A 39 -8.76 7.04 -2.22
N PHE A 40 -9.64 7.09 -3.21
CA PHE A 40 -9.54 6.31 -4.43
C PHE A 40 -9.50 7.24 -5.63
N ASN A 41 -8.43 7.16 -6.42
CA ASN A 41 -8.16 8.05 -7.56
C ASN A 41 -8.27 9.53 -7.19
N GLY A 42 -7.72 9.90 -6.02
CA GLY A 42 -7.73 11.27 -5.50
C GLY A 42 -9.05 11.72 -4.85
N VAL A 43 -10.11 10.91 -4.94
CA VAL A 43 -11.41 11.22 -4.35
C VAL A 43 -11.55 10.56 -2.99
N GLU A 44 -11.86 11.33 -1.96
CA GLU A 44 -12.13 10.80 -0.62
C GLU A 44 -13.38 9.90 -0.62
N LYS A 45 -13.25 8.77 0.06
CA LYS A 45 -14.34 7.78 0.19
C LYS A 45 -14.52 7.47 1.67
N PRO A 46 -15.63 7.89 2.30
CA PRO A 46 -15.91 7.49 3.67
C PRO A 46 -16.20 5.98 3.70
N LYS A 47 -15.40 5.25 4.49
CA LYS A 47 -15.49 3.80 4.70
C LYS A 47 -15.09 3.50 6.14
N SER A 48 -15.57 2.38 6.68
CA SER A 48 -15.11 1.88 7.98
C SER A 48 -13.65 1.43 7.91
N SER A 49 -12.98 1.37 9.06
CA SER A 49 -11.61 0.86 9.19
C SER A 49 -11.45 -0.52 8.56
N ASP A 50 -12.38 -1.43 8.87
CA ASP A 50 -12.33 -2.82 8.45
C ASP A 50 -12.49 -2.96 6.93
N ALA A 51 -13.36 -2.13 6.35
CA ALA A 51 -13.55 -2.09 4.90
C ALA A 51 -12.30 -1.57 4.18
N ILE A 52 -11.66 -0.53 4.73
CA ILE A 52 -10.41 0.01 4.18
C ILE A 52 -9.30 -1.03 4.28
N GLU A 53 -9.14 -1.71 5.42
CA GLU A 53 -8.15 -2.77 5.59
C GLU A 53 -8.35 -3.89 4.55
N ALA A 54 -9.57 -4.39 4.39
CA ALA A 54 -9.88 -5.41 3.40
C ALA A 54 -9.56 -4.97 1.96
N ILE A 55 -9.89 -3.72 1.60
CA ILE A 55 -9.58 -3.14 0.29
C ILE A 55 -8.06 -3.11 0.05
N PHE A 56 -7.28 -2.64 1.02
CA PHE A 56 -5.82 -2.55 0.87
C PHE A 56 -5.16 -3.93 0.79
N LEU A 57 -5.60 -4.89 1.60
CA LEU A 57 -5.10 -6.27 1.54
C LEU A 57 -5.33 -6.90 0.17
N GLU A 58 -6.53 -6.74 -0.39
CA GLU A 58 -6.85 -7.26 -1.72
C GLU A 58 -6.08 -6.52 -2.82
N ALA A 59 -5.96 -5.20 -2.73
CA ALA A 59 -5.17 -4.42 -3.66
C ALA A 59 -3.69 -4.87 -3.66
N LEU A 60 -3.09 -5.14 -2.50
CA LEU A 60 -1.71 -5.60 -2.40
C LEU A 60 -1.52 -7.03 -2.94
N ARG A 61 -2.56 -7.87 -2.86
CA ARG A 61 -2.56 -9.19 -3.50
C ARG A 61 -2.46 -9.08 -5.02
N LEU A 62 -3.14 -8.10 -5.61
CA LEU A 62 -3.31 -7.93 -7.07
C LEU A 62 -2.30 -6.98 -7.72
N THR A 63 -1.66 -6.10 -6.96
CA THR A 63 -0.72 -5.11 -7.49
C THR A 63 0.73 -5.56 -7.41
N ARG A 64 1.59 -4.83 -8.13
CA ARG A 64 3.05 -5.02 -8.11
C ARG A 64 3.81 -3.87 -7.49
N ASN A 65 3.15 -2.77 -7.12
CA ASN A 65 3.80 -1.58 -6.59
C ASN A 65 3.05 -1.08 -5.37
N VAL A 66 3.78 -0.84 -4.30
CA VAL A 66 3.26 -0.22 -3.08
C VAL A 66 4.25 0.82 -2.59
N LYS A 67 3.75 1.92 -2.07
CA LYS A 67 4.52 2.92 -1.36
C LYS A 67 4.06 2.97 0.09
N LEU A 68 5.00 2.70 0.98
CA LEU A 68 4.82 2.73 2.43
C LEU A 68 5.60 3.95 2.94
N ASN A 69 4.88 5.01 3.31
CA ASN A 69 5.43 6.31 3.61
C ASN A 69 6.31 6.85 2.46
N GLN A 70 7.61 6.97 2.70
CA GLN A 70 8.59 7.44 1.72
C GLN A 70 9.25 6.30 0.93
N GLN A 71 9.01 5.05 1.31
CA GLN A 71 9.66 3.88 0.71
C GLN A 71 8.77 3.26 -0.37
N GLU A 72 9.32 3.11 -1.57
CA GLU A 72 8.65 2.45 -2.70
C GLU A 72 9.13 1.00 -2.82
N TYR A 73 8.19 0.07 -2.94
CA TYR A 73 8.45 -1.34 -3.11
C TYR A 73 7.81 -1.85 -4.39
N PHE A 74 8.49 -2.78 -5.04
CA PHE A 74 7.97 -3.53 -6.18
C PHE A 74 7.97 -5.02 -5.89
N ARG A 75 6.99 -5.72 -6.45
CA ARG A 75 6.84 -7.18 -6.28
C ARG A 75 7.50 -7.91 -7.45
N LYS A 76 8.52 -8.71 -7.16
CA LYS A 76 9.14 -9.68 -8.08
C LYS A 76 8.74 -11.08 -7.61
N SER A 77 7.87 -11.74 -8.37
CA SER A 77 7.25 -13.02 -7.98
C SER A 77 6.50 -12.92 -6.64
N ASN A 78 6.93 -13.65 -5.61
CA ASN A 78 6.34 -13.64 -4.27
C ASN A 78 7.08 -12.74 -3.26
N LYS A 79 8.09 -11.97 -3.71
CA LYS A 79 8.91 -11.11 -2.84
C LYS A 79 8.68 -9.65 -3.19
N TRP A 80 8.60 -8.81 -2.15
CA TRP A 80 8.64 -7.36 -2.26
C TRP A 80 10.08 -6.89 -2.08
N ILE A 81 10.51 -5.98 -2.96
CA ILE A 81 11.87 -5.47 -3.05
C ILE A 81 11.78 -3.95 -3.01
N LEU A 82 12.63 -3.31 -2.21
CA LEU A 82 12.69 -1.85 -2.13
C LEU A 82 13.31 -1.31 -3.43
N LYS A 83 12.65 -0.32 -4.03
CA LYS A 83 12.99 0.24 -5.34
C LYS A 83 14.34 0.98 -5.35
N SER A 84 14.80 1.51 -4.21
CA SER A 84 16.14 2.13 -4.13
C SER A 84 17.27 1.13 -4.38
N HIS A 85 17.07 -0.17 -4.14
CA HIS A 85 18.03 -1.23 -4.45
C HIS A 85 17.97 -1.72 -5.89
N GLN A 86 17.15 -1.10 -6.75
CA GLN A 86 17.01 -1.50 -8.15
C GLN A 86 18.17 -1.02 -9.03
N ASN A 87 19.00 -0.08 -8.55
CA ASN A 87 20.20 0.40 -9.24
C ASN A 87 21.49 -0.35 -8.82
N GLU A 88 21.39 -1.34 -7.93
CA GLU A 88 22.54 -2.13 -7.42
C GLU A 88 22.54 -3.59 -7.94
N LEU A 89 21.65 -3.94 -8.88
CA LEU A 89 21.49 -5.26 -9.51
C LEU A 89 21.47 -5.14 -11.03
#